data_AF-A0A9X8E088-F1
#
_entry.id   AF-A0A9X8E088-F1
#
_cell.length_a   1.000
_cell.length_b   1.000
_cell.length_c   1.000
_cell.angle_alpha   90.00
_cell.angle_beta   90.00
_cell.angle_gamma   90.00
#
_symmetry.space_group_name_H-M   'P 1'
#
loop_
_entity.id
_entity.type
_entity.pdbx_description
1 polymer ?
#
loop_
_entity_poly.entity_id
_entity_poly.type
_entity_poly.pdbx_seq_one_letter_code
_entity_poly.pdbx_strand_id
1 'polypeptide(L)'
;MDDASVVYLRFVCDSQDPFTVTFNSTEGNQKKVDTVSSKYSVTNTASIYTSPFLHSANLCNLNAATTYSYNVGGLFSSTFVSPPGSSATPTVIGLVGDADLEEGSFTNLQQPVQNLTTQAILIVGDYSYANGNHKKWDNWYDLQQPIFSKMAQAGVNGNHEVIQASKGYAPEYYLGYLNRAATPITPDNAKNFRTYYSINFGLVHLVFLDDYVGARFRIGSTEWRGERQAQVDWLTTDLAQVDRTSTPYVV
;
A
#
# COMPACT_ATOMS: atom_id res chain seq x y z
N MET A 1 -7.74 -15.54 -5.59
CA MET A 1 -6.38 -15.82 -6.09
C MET A 1 -5.49 -15.92 -4.87
N ASP A 2 -4.48 -16.77 -4.90
CA ASP A 2 -3.52 -16.83 -3.79
C ASP A 2 -2.63 -15.58 -3.86
N ASP A 3 -2.88 -14.60 -2.98
CA ASP A 3 -2.21 -13.29 -2.97
C ASP A 3 -0.70 -13.40 -2.74
N ALA A 4 -0.21 -14.57 -2.29
CA ALA A 4 1.22 -14.84 -2.14
C ALA A 4 2.01 -14.85 -3.46
N SER A 5 1.33 -14.78 -4.61
CA SER A 5 1.92 -14.88 -5.94
C SER A 5 2.18 -13.54 -6.65
N VAL A 6 1.83 -12.41 -6.02
CA VAL A 6 1.94 -11.07 -6.63
C VAL A 6 2.58 -10.05 -5.68
N VAL A 7 3.47 -9.20 -6.20
CA VAL A 7 3.98 -8.00 -5.53
C VAL A 7 3.74 -6.78 -6.41
N TYR A 8 3.21 -5.70 -5.83
CA TYR A 8 2.97 -4.42 -6.51
C TYR A 8 4.22 -3.54 -6.42
N LEU A 9 4.96 -3.39 -7.53
CA LEU A 9 6.08 -2.46 -7.60
C LEU A 9 5.55 -1.08 -8.00
N ARG A 10 5.89 -0.06 -7.21
CA ARG A 10 5.62 1.35 -7.53
C ARG A 10 6.86 2.22 -7.33
N PHE A 11 7.06 3.19 -8.21
CA PHE A 11 8.10 4.20 -8.11
C PHE A 11 7.70 5.46 -8.88
N VAL A 12 8.46 6.55 -8.73
CA VAL A 12 8.23 7.80 -9.44
C VAL A 12 9.36 8.12 -10.40
N CYS A 13 9.04 8.79 -11.51
CA CYS A 13 10.01 9.29 -12.49
C CYS A 13 9.50 10.58 -13.17
N ASP A 14 10.41 11.37 -13.74
CA ASP A 14 10.05 12.54 -14.56
C ASP A 14 9.60 12.15 -15.97
N SER A 15 9.96 10.95 -16.44
CA SER A 15 9.53 10.43 -17.74
C SER A 15 8.16 9.75 -17.64
N GLN A 16 7.31 9.95 -18.64
CA GLN A 16 6.06 9.21 -18.77
C GLN A 16 6.27 7.80 -19.33
N ASP A 17 7.34 7.58 -20.09
CA ASP A 17 7.53 6.40 -20.92
C ASP A 17 7.58 5.13 -20.07
N PRO A 18 6.98 4.00 -20.53
CA PRO A 18 7.06 2.73 -19.84
C PRO A 18 8.50 2.30 -19.59
N PHE A 19 8.75 1.76 -18.40
CA PHE A 19 10.00 1.10 -18.05
C PHE A 19 9.81 -0.41 -18.03
N THR A 20 10.71 -1.15 -18.67
CA THR A 20 10.75 -2.60 -18.51
C THR A 20 11.38 -2.95 -17.16
N VAL A 21 10.60 -3.59 -16.31
CA VAL A 21 11.06 -4.18 -15.05
C VAL A 21 11.42 -5.63 -15.32
N THR A 22 12.64 -6.02 -14.97
CA THR A 22 13.07 -7.43 -15.00
C THR A 22 13.23 -7.94 -13.58
N PHE A 23 12.89 -9.20 -13.35
CA PHE A 23 13.02 -9.83 -12.03
C PHE A 23 13.24 -11.33 -12.15
N ASN A 24 14.07 -11.88 -11.25
CA ASN A 24 14.41 -13.30 -11.24
C ASN A 24 14.81 -13.76 -9.84
N SER A 25 14.54 -15.03 -9.55
CA SER A 25 15.08 -15.73 -8.38
C SER A 25 16.26 -16.61 -8.82
N THR A 26 17.05 -17.12 -7.87
CA THR A 26 18.20 -18.00 -8.16
C THR A 26 17.80 -19.27 -8.91
N GLU A 27 16.57 -19.75 -8.69
CA GLU A 27 16.05 -21.01 -9.23
C GLU A 27 15.13 -20.80 -10.46
N GLY A 28 14.87 -19.54 -10.83
CA GLY A 28 13.85 -19.18 -11.82
C GLY A 28 14.39 -18.47 -13.05
N ASN A 29 13.72 -18.66 -14.18
CA ASN A 29 13.95 -17.85 -15.37
C ASN A 29 13.65 -16.37 -15.08
N GLN A 30 14.38 -15.48 -15.77
CA GLN A 30 14.09 -14.06 -15.73
C GLN A 30 12.70 -13.78 -16.30
N LYS A 31 11.93 -13.01 -15.55
CA LYS A 31 10.61 -12.49 -15.93
C LYS A 31 10.73 -11.00 -16.21
N LYS A 32 9.78 -10.48 -16.97
CA LYS A 32 9.70 -9.05 -17.29
C LYS A 32 8.26 -8.57 -17.34
N VAL A 33 8.06 -7.30 -17.02
CA VAL A 33 6.79 -6.58 -17.13
C VAL A 33 7.07 -5.11 -17.41
N ASP A 34 6.31 -4.50 -18.29
CA ASP A 34 6.41 -3.06 -18.56
C ASP A 34 5.52 -2.30 -17.57
N THR A 35 5.99 -1.15 -17.10
CA THR A 35 5.21 -0.31 -16.19
C THR A 35 4.11 0.44 -16.93
N VAL A 36 3.03 0.73 -16.21
CA VAL A 36 2.08 1.78 -16.59
C VAL A 36 2.32 3.00 -15.72
N SER A 37 2.18 4.19 -16.29
CA SER A 37 2.37 5.46 -15.59
C SER A 37 1.08 6.24 -15.46
N SER A 38 0.97 6.97 -14.35
CA SER A 38 -0.12 7.92 -14.09
C SER A 38 0.45 9.18 -13.44
N LYS A 39 -0.32 10.26 -13.41
CA LYS A 39 0.02 11.47 -12.66
C LYS A 39 -1.25 12.12 -12.17
N TYR A 40 -1.15 12.90 -11.11
CA TYR A 40 -2.26 13.68 -10.61
C TYR A 40 -1.80 15.10 -10.25
N SER A 41 -2.74 16.04 -10.26
CA SER A 41 -2.51 17.41 -9.84
C SER A 41 -3.54 17.81 -8.80
N VAL A 42 -3.11 18.64 -7.85
CA VAL A 42 -3.99 19.32 -6.92
C VAL A 42 -3.80 20.83 -7.02
N THR A 43 -4.88 21.56 -6.83
CA THR A 43 -4.86 23.01 -6.79
C THR A 43 -5.36 23.45 -5.42
N ASN A 44 -4.54 24.23 -4.71
CA ASN A 44 -4.97 24.94 -3.52
C ASN A 44 -4.94 26.46 -3.78
N THR A 45 -5.45 27.26 -2.85
CA THR A 45 -5.54 28.73 -3.01
C THR A 45 -4.18 29.42 -3.18
N ALA A 46 -3.07 28.76 -2.86
CA ALA A 46 -1.73 29.34 -2.87
C ALA A 46 -0.80 28.76 -3.96
N SER A 47 -1.10 27.59 -4.52
CA SER A 47 -0.20 26.83 -5.39
C SER A 47 -0.89 25.68 -6.11
N ILE A 48 -0.31 25.26 -7.23
CA ILE A 48 -0.62 23.99 -7.90
C ILE A 48 0.52 23.02 -7.60
N TYR A 49 0.18 21.81 -7.21
CA TYR A 49 1.11 20.68 -7.17
C TYR A 49 0.73 19.69 -8.27
N THR A 50 1.73 19.18 -8.97
CA THR A 50 1.60 18.09 -9.93
C THR A 50 2.62 17.03 -9.53
N SER A 51 2.18 15.79 -9.39
CA SER A 51 3.08 14.68 -9.08
C SER A 51 4.06 14.44 -10.24
N PRO A 52 5.22 13.83 -9.96
CA PRO A 52 5.95 13.10 -10.99
C PRO A 52 5.07 11.98 -11.59
N PHE A 53 5.55 11.31 -12.64
CA PHE A 53 4.87 10.13 -13.14
C PHE A 53 5.03 8.98 -12.15
N LEU A 54 3.90 8.48 -11.66
CA LEU A 54 3.77 7.33 -10.77
C LEU A 54 3.73 6.07 -11.65
N HIS A 55 4.82 5.32 -11.68
CA HIS A 55 4.92 4.04 -12.38
C HIS A 55 4.46 2.90 -11.48
N SER A 56 3.76 1.94 -12.08
CA SER A 56 3.33 0.71 -11.40
C SER A 56 3.48 -0.51 -12.29
N ALA A 57 3.81 -1.64 -11.69
CA ALA A 57 3.81 -2.95 -12.33
C ALA A 57 3.49 -4.05 -11.31
N ASN A 58 2.75 -5.07 -11.75
CA ASN A 58 2.46 -6.25 -10.94
C ASN A 58 3.49 -7.34 -11.25
N LEU A 59 4.29 -7.70 -10.26
CA LEU A 59 5.26 -8.80 -10.35
C LEU A 59 4.54 -10.09 -10.00
N CYS A 60 4.06 -10.80 -11.02
CA CYS A 60 3.19 -11.97 -10.85
C CYS A 60 3.94 -13.32 -10.92
N ASN A 61 3.22 -14.38 -10.55
CA ASN A 61 3.67 -15.78 -10.57
C ASN A 61 4.92 -16.00 -9.71
N LEU A 62 5.00 -15.33 -8.57
CA LEU A 62 6.12 -15.47 -7.64
C LEU A 62 5.99 -16.78 -6.85
N ASN A 63 7.12 -17.42 -6.59
CA ASN A 63 7.18 -18.49 -5.61
C ASN A 63 7.08 -17.85 -4.23
N ALA A 64 6.38 -18.50 -3.29
CA ALA A 64 6.25 -18.02 -1.92
C ALA A 64 7.62 -17.91 -1.21
N ALA A 65 7.76 -16.94 -0.30
CA ALA A 65 8.93 -16.77 0.58
C ALA A 65 10.29 -16.86 -0.15
N THR A 66 10.37 -16.30 -1.36
CA THR A 66 11.52 -16.44 -2.26
C THR A 66 12.17 -15.08 -2.48
N THR A 67 13.50 -15.02 -2.43
CA THR A 67 14.25 -13.82 -2.78
C THR A 67 14.28 -13.61 -4.29
N TYR A 68 13.89 -12.42 -4.73
CA TYR A 68 13.98 -11.95 -6.10
C TYR A 68 14.92 -10.76 -6.20
N SER A 69 15.80 -10.77 -7.20
CA SER A 69 16.45 -9.57 -7.69
C SER A 69 15.55 -8.90 -8.72
N TYR A 70 15.50 -7.58 -8.74
CA TYR A 70 14.79 -6.83 -9.77
C TYR A 70 15.58 -5.61 -10.25
N ASN A 71 15.35 -5.24 -11.50
CA ASN A 71 15.92 -4.05 -12.13
C ASN A 71 14.82 -3.26 -12.86
N VAL A 72 14.84 -1.95 -12.71
CA VAL A 72 13.89 -1.00 -13.32
C VAL A 72 14.59 -0.27 -14.45
N GLY A 73 14.55 -0.83 -15.67
CA GLY A 73 15.08 -0.17 -16.88
C GLY A 73 16.52 0.36 -16.77
N GLY A 74 17.38 -0.28 -15.97
CA GLY A 74 18.74 0.19 -15.69
C GLY A 74 18.87 1.36 -14.70
N LEU A 75 17.76 1.95 -14.24
CA LEU A 75 17.75 3.10 -13.31
C LEU A 75 17.97 2.69 -11.86
N PHE A 76 17.43 1.54 -11.47
CA PHE A 76 17.47 1.05 -10.10
C PHE A 76 17.51 -0.48 -10.06
N SER A 77 18.23 -1.02 -9.10
CA SER A 77 18.27 -2.46 -8.82
C SER A 77 18.21 -2.71 -7.33
N SER A 78 17.45 -3.71 -6.92
CA SER A 78 17.44 -4.17 -5.53
C SER A 78 16.96 -5.62 -5.44
N THR A 79 16.74 -6.08 -4.21
CA THR A 79 16.15 -7.39 -3.93
C THR A 79 14.94 -7.23 -3.02
N PHE A 80 13.98 -8.12 -3.16
CA PHE A 80 12.86 -8.26 -2.23
C PHE A 80 12.59 -9.73 -1.93
N VAL A 81 11.83 -10.00 -0.88
CA VAL A 81 11.31 -11.34 -0.57
C VAL A 81 9.82 -11.34 -0.89
N SER A 82 9.36 -12.28 -1.72
CA SER A 82 7.94 -12.45 -2.01
C SER A 82 7.17 -12.87 -0.75
N PRO A 83 5.86 -12.56 -0.65
CA PRO A 83 5.06 -12.95 0.50
C PRO A 83 5.15 -14.46 0.81
N PRO A 84 5.07 -14.85 2.08
CA PRO A 84 4.96 -16.25 2.45
C PRO A 84 3.61 -16.81 2.00
N GLY A 85 3.60 -18.07 1.59
CA GLY A 85 2.37 -18.84 1.38
C GLY A 85 1.83 -19.40 2.69
N SER A 86 0.76 -20.19 2.62
CA SER A 86 0.04 -20.78 3.77
C SER A 86 0.79 -21.91 4.52
N SER A 87 2.13 -21.88 4.55
CA SER A 87 2.96 -22.88 5.23
C SER A 87 3.05 -22.66 6.75
N ALA A 88 3.43 -23.70 7.50
CA ALA A 88 3.52 -23.68 8.97
C ALA A 88 4.63 -22.78 9.58
N THR A 89 5.38 -22.04 8.76
CA THR A 89 6.37 -21.07 9.26
C THR A 89 5.64 -19.85 9.84
N PRO A 90 6.08 -19.29 10.98
CA PRO A 90 5.47 -18.09 11.53
C PRO A 90 5.38 -16.96 10.51
N THR A 91 4.21 -16.33 10.44
CA THR A 91 4.01 -15.08 9.72
C THR A 91 4.41 -13.92 10.62
N VAL A 92 5.31 -13.06 10.17
CA VAL A 92 5.94 -12.01 10.99
C VAL A 92 5.71 -10.66 10.30
N ILE A 93 4.93 -9.81 10.94
CA ILE A 93 4.46 -8.55 10.37
C ILE A 93 4.83 -7.42 11.32
N GLY A 94 5.52 -6.40 10.81
CA GLY A 94 5.76 -5.16 11.55
C GLY A 94 4.53 -4.27 11.44
N LEU A 95 4.02 -3.74 12.55
CA LEU A 95 2.91 -2.78 12.56
C LEU A 95 3.42 -1.42 13.02
N VAL A 96 2.97 -0.38 12.33
CA VAL A 96 3.18 1.02 12.73
C VAL A 96 1.96 1.85 12.31
N GLY A 97 1.53 2.74 13.19
CA GLY A 97 0.61 3.84 12.85
C GLY A 97 1.34 5.16 13.10
N ASP A 98 0.79 6.25 12.60
CA ASP A 98 1.28 7.60 12.94
C ASP A 98 2.77 7.77 12.59
N ALA A 99 3.17 7.28 11.40
CA ALA A 99 4.58 7.09 11.07
C ALA A 99 5.35 8.41 10.90
N ASP A 100 4.66 9.46 10.44
CA ASP A 100 5.15 10.81 10.14
C ASP A 100 6.45 10.83 9.29
N LEU A 101 6.98 12.03 9.04
CA LEU A 101 8.25 12.26 8.36
C LEU A 101 9.41 12.22 9.37
N GLU A 102 9.67 11.05 9.95
CA GLU A 102 10.81 10.83 10.83
C GLU A 102 11.79 9.80 10.24
N GLU A 103 13.09 10.13 10.28
CA GLU A 103 14.14 9.27 9.77
C GLU A 103 14.31 8.07 10.70
N GLY A 104 14.29 6.86 10.13
CA GLY A 104 14.48 5.64 10.90
C GLY A 104 13.23 5.11 11.62
N SER A 105 12.05 5.70 11.45
CA SER A 105 10.79 5.24 12.05
C SER A 105 10.49 3.76 11.80
N PHE A 106 10.95 3.24 10.65
CA PHE A 106 10.75 1.85 10.24
C PHE A 106 11.96 0.95 10.53
N THR A 107 13.11 1.48 10.92
CA THR A 107 14.36 0.70 11.11
C THR A 107 14.21 -0.35 12.21
N ASN A 108 13.51 -0.02 13.29
CA ASN A 108 13.27 -0.95 14.38
C ASN A 108 12.38 -2.13 13.95
N LEU A 109 11.48 -1.93 12.97
CA LEU A 109 10.64 -3.00 12.42
C LEU A 109 11.42 -4.00 11.59
N GLN A 110 12.65 -3.68 11.17
CA GLN A 110 13.52 -4.61 10.45
C GLN A 110 14.32 -5.51 11.38
N GLN A 111 14.36 -5.20 12.69
CA GLN A 111 15.12 -6.00 13.65
C GLN A 111 14.39 -7.30 13.97
N PRO A 112 15.08 -8.45 13.95
CA PRO A 112 14.46 -9.72 14.31
C PRO A 112 13.95 -9.71 15.76
N VAL A 113 12.72 -10.20 15.96
CA VAL A 113 12.14 -10.41 17.29
C VAL A 113 12.10 -11.91 17.53
N GLN A 114 12.71 -12.39 18.62
CA GLN A 114 12.80 -13.83 18.92
C GLN A 114 13.40 -14.68 17.77
N ASN A 115 14.42 -14.15 17.08
CA ASN A 115 15.03 -14.75 15.87
C ASN A 115 14.10 -14.88 14.66
N LEU A 116 12.95 -14.19 14.67
CA LEU A 116 12.03 -14.12 13.55
C LEU A 116 12.18 -12.78 12.83
N THR A 117 12.42 -12.85 11.53
CA THR A 117 12.59 -11.66 10.67
C THR A 117 11.24 -11.18 10.16
N THR A 118 11.01 -9.87 10.21
CA THR A 118 9.84 -9.22 9.62
C THR A 118 9.75 -9.46 8.12
N GLN A 119 8.58 -9.87 7.64
CA GLN A 119 8.32 -10.25 6.26
C GLN A 119 7.59 -9.13 5.48
N ALA A 120 6.80 -8.31 6.17
CA ALA A 120 6.14 -7.13 5.62
C ALA A 120 5.86 -6.10 6.73
N ILE A 121 5.62 -4.86 6.32
CA ILE A 121 5.21 -3.76 7.22
C ILE A 121 3.78 -3.35 6.89
N LEU A 122 2.94 -3.24 7.92
CA LEU A 122 1.61 -2.66 7.82
C LEU A 122 1.58 -1.28 8.43
N ILE A 123 1.10 -0.31 7.65
CA ILE A 123 0.88 1.06 8.10
C ILE A 123 -0.61 1.24 8.42
N VAL A 124 -0.95 1.41 9.69
CA VAL A 124 -2.33 1.49 10.18
C VAL A 124 -2.80 2.94 10.31
N GLY A 125 -2.70 3.69 9.22
CA GLY A 125 -3.13 5.08 9.13
C GLY A 125 -2.04 6.12 9.39
N ASP A 126 -2.34 7.36 9.01
CA ASP A 126 -1.55 8.56 9.24
C ASP A 126 -0.08 8.42 8.78
N TYR A 127 0.07 8.38 7.45
CA TYR A 127 1.34 8.05 6.80
C TYR A 127 2.37 9.18 6.94
N SER A 128 2.12 10.28 6.23
CA SER A 128 3.11 11.35 6.01
C SER A 128 2.70 12.68 6.63
N TYR A 129 1.50 12.74 7.23
CA TYR A 129 0.87 13.98 7.68
C TYR A 129 0.96 15.09 6.60
N ALA A 130 0.80 14.67 5.34
CA ALA A 130 0.87 15.56 4.19
C ALA A 130 -0.19 16.66 4.29
N ASN A 131 -1.39 16.30 4.76
CA ASN A 131 -2.46 17.23 5.06
C ASN A 131 -2.70 18.17 3.89
N GLY A 132 -2.76 17.67 2.66
CA GLY A 132 -3.00 18.46 1.45
C GLY A 132 -1.77 19.17 0.89
N ASN A 133 -0.60 19.06 1.54
CA ASN A 133 0.69 19.42 0.97
C ASN A 133 1.37 18.17 0.37
N HIS A 134 1.05 17.85 -0.88
CA HIS A 134 1.52 16.62 -1.52
C HIS A 134 3.03 16.52 -1.74
N LYS A 135 3.80 17.61 -1.60
CA LYS A 135 5.27 17.52 -1.57
C LYS A 135 5.77 16.71 -0.36
N LYS A 136 5.01 16.68 0.74
CA LYS A 136 5.35 15.85 1.90
C LYS A 136 5.23 14.36 1.58
N TRP A 137 4.29 13.96 0.72
CA TRP A 137 4.22 12.58 0.25
C TRP A 137 5.46 12.17 -0.56
N ASP A 138 6.00 13.08 -1.39
CA ASP A 138 7.26 12.83 -2.12
C ASP A 138 8.41 12.62 -1.13
N ASN A 139 8.63 13.59 -0.23
CA ASN A 139 9.68 13.51 0.79
C ASN A 139 9.58 12.27 1.67
N TRP A 140 8.35 11.86 2.02
CA TRP A 140 8.12 10.68 2.85
C TRP A 140 8.53 9.40 2.14
N TYR A 141 8.13 9.21 0.89
CA TYR A 141 8.54 8.03 0.13
C TYR A 141 10.04 8.03 -0.20
N ASP A 142 10.64 9.19 -0.45
CA ASP A 142 12.10 9.32 -0.63
C ASP A 142 12.84 8.87 0.63
N LEU A 143 12.36 9.30 1.81
CA LEU A 143 12.93 8.92 3.11
C LEU A 143 12.80 7.42 3.37
N GLN A 144 11.66 6.81 3.04
CA GLN A 144 11.40 5.39 3.29
C GLN A 144 11.91 4.45 2.19
N GLN A 145 12.40 4.98 1.06
CA GLN A 145 12.88 4.19 -0.08
C GLN A 145 13.87 3.08 0.31
N PRO A 146 14.87 3.29 1.20
CA PRO A 146 15.83 2.23 1.55
C PRO A 146 15.21 0.97 2.16
N ILE A 147 14.00 1.09 2.70
CA ILE A 147 13.22 0.01 3.34
C ILE A 147 12.19 -0.53 2.36
N PHE A 148 11.32 0.32 1.80
CA PHE A 148 10.23 -0.12 0.93
C PHE A 148 10.67 -0.60 -0.46
N SER A 149 11.91 -0.33 -0.87
CA SER A 149 12.48 -0.97 -2.05
C SER A 149 12.83 -2.45 -1.83
N LYS A 150 12.81 -2.95 -0.59
CA LYS A 150 13.24 -4.31 -0.23
C LYS A 150 12.20 -5.11 0.52
N MET A 151 11.31 -4.42 1.25
CA MET A 151 10.28 -5.04 2.07
C MET A 151 8.91 -4.59 1.59
N ALA A 152 8.00 -5.55 1.42
CA ALA A 152 6.63 -5.25 1.06
C ALA A 152 5.95 -4.44 2.18
N GLN A 153 5.11 -3.51 1.77
CA GLN A 153 4.22 -2.79 2.67
C GLN A 153 2.78 -2.91 2.20
N ALA A 154 1.85 -2.83 3.14
CA ALA A 154 0.43 -2.61 2.92
C ALA A 154 -0.09 -1.70 4.05
N GLY A 155 -1.36 -1.30 4.00
CA GLY A 155 -1.90 -0.46 5.05
C GLY A 155 -3.24 0.15 4.70
N VAL A 156 -3.78 0.92 5.64
CA VAL A 156 -5.06 1.62 5.47
C VAL A 156 -4.88 3.09 5.82
N ASN A 157 -5.73 3.95 5.29
CA ASN A 157 -5.70 5.39 5.56
C ASN A 157 -6.00 5.71 7.05
N GLY A 158 -5.59 6.90 7.49
CA GLY A 158 -6.03 7.52 8.74
C GLY A 158 -6.79 8.83 8.51
N ASN A 159 -6.94 9.64 9.56
CA ASN A 159 -7.57 10.97 9.49
C ASN A 159 -6.77 11.92 8.61
N HIS A 160 -5.43 11.83 8.65
CA HIS A 160 -4.55 12.75 7.92
C HIS A 160 -4.62 12.55 6.39
N GLU A 161 -5.12 11.39 5.94
CA GLU A 161 -5.39 11.11 4.53
C GLU A 161 -6.77 11.60 4.05
N VAL A 162 -7.70 11.95 4.96
CA VAL A 162 -9.08 12.35 4.61
C VAL A 162 -9.42 13.79 4.97
N ILE A 163 -8.41 14.57 5.40
CA ILE A 163 -8.63 15.92 5.92
C ILE A 163 -9.43 16.80 4.97
N GLN A 164 -10.27 17.63 5.56
CA GLN A 164 -10.94 18.72 4.84
C GLN A 164 -9.98 19.88 4.64
N ALA A 165 -10.32 20.76 3.69
CA ALA A 165 -9.53 21.95 3.40
C ALA A 165 -9.33 22.79 4.68
N SER A 166 -8.09 23.22 4.94
CA SER A 166 -7.76 24.13 6.04
C SER A 166 -6.84 25.24 5.54
N LYS A 167 -6.54 26.24 6.38
CA LYS A 167 -5.77 27.42 5.94
C LYS A 167 -4.37 27.01 5.46
N GLY A 168 -4.17 27.05 4.13
CA GLY A 168 -2.92 26.68 3.47
C GLY A 168 -2.87 25.26 2.91
N TYR A 169 -3.94 24.47 3.07
CA TYR A 169 -3.96 23.05 2.77
C TYR A 169 -5.22 22.65 1.98
N ALA A 170 -5.03 21.97 0.85
CA ALA A 170 -6.13 21.40 0.07
C ALA A 170 -6.80 20.25 0.84
N PRO A 171 -8.08 19.95 0.57
CA PRO A 171 -8.66 18.70 1.06
C PRO A 171 -7.97 17.52 0.38
N GLU A 172 -7.66 16.47 1.14
CA GLU A 172 -7.02 15.27 0.57
C GLU A 172 -8.02 14.31 -0.04
N TYR A 173 -9.15 14.03 0.62
CA TYR A 173 -10.10 12.99 0.21
C TYR A 173 -9.40 11.71 -0.29
N TYR A 174 -8.48 11.15 0.51
CA TYR A 174 -7.71 9.95 0.20
C TYR A 174 -6.78 10.07 -1.03
N LEU A 175 -6.67 11.24 -1.66
CA LEU A 175 -6.01 11.38 -2.96
C LEU A 175 -4.53 10.99 -2.89
N GLY A 176 -3.80 11.43 -1.86
CA GLY A 176 -2.40 11.03 -1.68
C GLY A 176 -2.26 9.53 -1.51
N TYR A 177 -3.04 8.95 -0.58
CA TYR A 177 -3.08 7.52 -0.31
C TYR A 177 -3.44 6.69 -1.55
N LEU A 178 -4.56 6.97 -2.22
CA LEU A 178 -5.04 6.20 -3.37
C LEU A 178 -4.07 6.24 -4.57
N ASN A 179 -3.35 7.35 -4.77
CA ASN A 179 -2.38 7.46 -5.86
C ASN A 179 -1.02 6.83 -5.52
N ARG A 180 -0.62 6.81 -4.25
CA ARG A 180 0.76 6.48 -3.86
C ARG A 180 0.91 5.15 -3.13
N ALA A 181 0.02 4.85 -2.19
CA ALA A 181 0.06 3.59 -1.46
C ALA A 181 -0.23 2.43 -2.41
N ALA A 182 0.60 1.39 -2.32
CA ALA A 182 0.40 0.16 -3.09
C ALA A 182 -0.58 -0.75 -2.34
N THR A 183 -1.84 -0.75 -2.77
CA THR A 183 -2.92 -1.55 -2.17
C THR A 183 -3.71 -2.29 -3.26
N PRO A 184 -4.42 -3.37 -2.91
CA PRO A 184 -5.28 -4.10 -3.84
C PRO A 184 -6.66 -3.45 -4.01
N ILE A 185 -6.84 -2.19 -3.59
CA ILE A 185 -8.10 -1.47 -3.73
C ILE A 185 -8.49 -1.43 -5.21
N THR A 186 -9.69 -1.92 -5.51
CA THR A 186 -10.18 -1.97 -6.89
C THR A 186 -10.40 -0.56 -7.45
N PRO A 187 -10.31 -0.35 -8.78
CA PRO A 187 -10.61 0.95 -9.38
C PRO A 187 -12.00 1.48 -9.01
N ASP A 188 -12.99 0.60 -8.88
CA ASP A 188 -14.35 0.97 -8.47
C ASP A 188 -14.41 1.42 -7.01
N ASN A 189 -13.72 0.75 -6.10
CA ASN A 189 -13.63 1.17 -4.70
C ASN A 189 -12.87 2.49 -4.58
N ALA A 190 -11.74 2.65 -5.27
CA ALA A 190 -10.98 3.89 -5.31
C ALA A 190 -11.82 5.07 -5.82
N LYS A 191 -12.57 4.88 -6.92
CA LYS A 191 -13.48 5.90 -7.48
C LYS A 191 -14.57 6.33 -6.50
N ASN A 192 -14.97 5.45 -5.59
CA ASN A 192 -15.99 5.72 -4.58
C ASN A 192 -15.41 6.11 -3.21
N PHE A 193 -14.09 6.32 -3.10
CA PHE A 193 -13.40 6.61 -1.83
C PHE A 193 -13.65 5.54 -0.76
N ARG A 194 -13.67 4.27 -1.19
CA ARG A 194 -13.74 3.09 -0.34
C ARG A 194 -12.35 2.48 -0.30
N THR A 195 -11.67 2.63 0.82
CA THR A 195 -10.27 2.22 0.97
C THR A 195 -10.10 0.95 1.80
N TYR A 196 -11.20 0.34 2.22
CA TYR A 196 -11.20 -0.96 2.85
C TYR A 196 -10.94 -2.09 1.85
N TYR A 197 -10.21 -3.11 2.30
CA TYR A 197 -9.88 -4.30 1.54
C TYR A 197 -9.37 -5.40 2.49
N SER A 198 -9.18 -6.61 1.97
CA SER A 198 -8.51 -7.71 2.67
C SER A 198 -7.41 -8.30 1.79
N ILE A 199 -6.40 -8.92 2.41
CA ILE A 199 -5.36 -9.72 1.74
C ILE A 199 -5.00 -10.93 2.58
N ASN A 200 -4.61 -12.02 1.92
CA ASN A 200 -3.94 -13.11 2.61
C ASN A 200 -2.41 -12.88 2.61
N PHE A 201 -1.79 -13.00 3.78
CA PHE A 201 -0.34 -12.94 3.92
C PHE A 201 0.12 -14.05 4.87
N GLY A 202 0.78 -15.08 4.33
CA GLY A 202 1.17 -16.26 5.10
C GLY A 202 -0.04 -16.97 5.71
N LEU A 203 -0.05 -17.09 7.04
CA LEU A 203 -1.10 -17.72 7.84
C LEU A 203 -2.21 -16.76 8.28
N VAL A 204 -2.16 -15.49 7.84
CA VAL A 204 -3.05 -14.42 8.31
C VAL A 204 -3.90 -13.91 7.16
N HIS A 205 -5.23 -13.88 7.37
CA HIS A 205 -6.15 -13.08 6.58
C HIS A 205 -6.24 -11.70 7.24
N LEU A 206 -5.66 -10.69 6.58
CA LEU A 206 -5.58 -9.32 7.08
C LEU A 206 -6.76 -8.53 6.54
N VAL A 207 -7.53 -7.90 7.43
CA VAL A 207 -8.68 -7.06 7.08
C VAL A 207 -8.37 -5.61 7.40
N PHE A 208 -8.38 -4.76 6.37
CA PHE A 208 -8.13 -3.33 6.49
C PHE A 208 -9.47 -2.59 6.42
N LEU A 209 -9.93 -2.07 7.56
CA LEU A 209 -11.16 -1.28 7.65
C LEU A 209 -10.85 0.22 7.59
N ASP A 210 -11.69 0.96 6.86
CA ASP A 210 -11.61 2.41 6.78
C ASP A 210 -12.57 3.04 7.81
N ASP A 211 -12.00 3.60 8.87
CA ASP A 211 -12.73 4.30 9.92
C ASP A 211 -13.36 5.61 9.44
N TYR A 212 -12.91 6.13 8.30
CA TYR A 212 -13.31 7.39 7.72
C TYR A 212 -14.23 7.24 6.51
N VAL A 213 -14.62 6.00 6.16
CA VAL A 213 -15.44 5.76 4.97
C VAL A 213 -16.72 6.59 4.99
N GLY A 214 -16.99 7.26 3.87
CA GLY A 214 -18.09 8.22 3.75
C GLY A 214 -17.83 9.61 4.32
N ALA A 215 -16.61 9.95 4.77
CA ALA A 215 -16.25 11.27 5.33
C ALA A 215 -16.50 12.46 4.37
N ARG A 216 -16.66 12.22 3.06
CA ARG A 216 -17.10 13.24 2.09
C ARG A 216 -18.53 13.74 2.31
N PHE A 217 -19.34 12.98 3.05
CA PHE A 217 -20.71 13.31 3.38
C PHE A 217 -20.83 13.87 4.79
N ARG A 218 -21.95 14.56 5.07
CA ARG A 218 -22.25 15.03 6.41
C ARG A 218 -22.43 13.83 7.35
N ILE A 219 -21.66 13.81 8.45
CA ILE A 219 -21.76 12.77 9.47
C ILE A 219 -23.22 12.55 9.89
N GLY A 220 -23.65 11.30 9.85
CA GLY A 220 -25.01 10.88 10.21
C GLY A 220 -26.07 11.02 9.11
N SER A 221 -25.74 11.59 7.94
CA SER A 221 -26.63 11.63 6.78
C SER A 221 -26.92 10.24 6.22
N THR A 222 -27.93 10.13 5.35
CA THR A 222 -28.29 8.88 4.68
C THR A 222 -27.11 8.33 3.86
N GLU A 223 -26.40 9.18 3.14
CA GLU A 223 -25.24 8.82 2.32
C GLU A 223 -24.06 8.36 3.20
N TRP A 224 -23.77 9.10 4.28
CA TRP A 224 -22.72 8.72 5.22
C TRP A 224 -22.99 7.35 5.87
N ARG A 225 -24.25 7.10 6.29
CA ARG A 225 -24.65 5.79 6.81
C ARG A 225 -24.60 4.71 5.74
N GLY A 226 -24.96 5.04 4.50
CA GLY A 226 -24.91 4.14 3.36
C GLY A 226 -23.50 3.62 3.06
N GLU A 227 -22.48 4.49 3.06
CA GLU A 227 -21.09 4.06 2.84
C GLU A 227 -20.56 3.17 3.96
N ARG A 228 -20.93 3.46 5.21
CA ARG A 228 -20.58 2.60 6.36
C ARG A 228 -21.28 1.25 6.32
N GLN A 229 -22.55 1.24 5.94
CA GLN A 229 -23.28 -0.03 5.76
C GLN A 229 -22.65 -0.85 4.63
N ALA A 230 -22.24 -0.22 3.54
CA ALA A 230 -21.53 -0.91 2.45
C ALA A 230 -20.22 -1.56 2.93
N GLN A 231 -19.45 -0.90 3.81
CA GLN A 231 -18.26 -1.53 4.44
C GLN A 231 -18.65 -2.73 5.31
N VAL A 232 -19.72 -2.65 6.10
CA VAL A 232 -20.20 -3.77 6.93
C VAL A 232 -20.67 -4.95 6.07
N ASP A 233 -21.40 -4.68 5.00
CA ASP A 233 -21.90 -5.70 4.07
C ASP A 233 -20.74 -6.39 3.34
N TRP A 234 -19.75 -5.60 2.90
CA TRP A 234 -18.51 -6.10 2.33
C TRP A 234 -17.75 -6.99 3.34
N LEU A 235 -17.54 -6.50 4.56
CA LEU A 235 -16.82 -7.23 5.62
C LEU A 235 -17.51 -8.57 5.94
N THR A 236 -18.84 -8.57 6.01
CA THR A 236 -19.63 -9.79 6.23
C THR A 236 -19.37 -10.82 5.12
N THR A 237 -19.30 -10.36 3.88
CA THR A 237 -19.04 -11.21 2.70
C THR A 237 -17.60 -11.73 2.71
N ASP A 238 -16.63 -10.88 3.01
CA ASP A 238 -15.21 -11.20 3.07
C ASP A 238 -14.92 -12.26 4.16
N LEU A 239 -15.38 -12.01 5.39
CA LEU A 239 -15.19 -12.93 6.52
C LEU A 239 -15.84 -14.30 6.29
N ALA A 240 -16.95 -14.37 5.54
CA ALA A 240 -17.60 -15.62 5.20
C ALA A 240 -16.80 -16.48 4.20
N GLN A 241 -15.83 -15.90 3.49
CA GLN A 241 -14.99 -16.59 2.51
C GLN A 241 -13.65 -17.06 3.09
N VAL A 242 -13.32 -16.71 4.34
CA VAL A 242 -12.05 -17.06 4.96
C VAL A 242 -11.97 -18.57 5.20
N ASP A 243 -11.02 -19.22 4.53
CA ASP A 243 -10.62 -20.59 4.83
C ASP A 243 -9.63 -20.62 6.00
N ARG A 244 -10.16 -20.86 7.21
CA ARG A 244 -9.39 -20.93 8.45
C ARG A 244 -8.43 -22.13 8.52
N THR A 245 -8.44 -23.05 7.54
CA THR A 245 -7.42 -24.09 7.41
C THR A 245 -6.14 -23.56 6.76
N SER A 246 -6.27 -22.63 5.80
CA SER A 246 -5.17 -21.97 5.11
C SER A 246 -4.68 -20.72 5.83
N THR A 247 -5.61 -19.88 6.31
CA THR A 247 -5.36 -18.67 7.11
C THR A 247 -6.00 -18.79 8.49
N PRO A 248 -5.37 -19.53 9.43
CA PRO A 248 -5.94 -19.76 10.76
C PRO A 248 -6.12 -18.48 11.58
N TYR A 249 -5.42 -17.40 11.26
CA TYR A 249 -5.56 -16.11 11.92
C TYR A 249 -6.32 -15.11 11.04
N VAL A 250 -7.28 -14.41 11.63
CA VAL A 250 -7.96 -13.26 11.03
C VAL A 250 -7.62 -12.07 11.93
N VAL A 251 -7.04 -11.03 11.35
CA VAL A 251 -6.57 -9.83 12.06
C VAL A 251 -7.16 -8.60 11.40
#